data_AF-A0A7C3YVL8-F1
#
_entry.id   AF-A0A7C3YVL8-F1
#
_cell.length_a   1.000
_cell.length_b   1.000
_cell.length_c   1.000
_cell.angle_alpha   90.00
_cell.angle_beta   90.00
_cell.angle_gamma   90.00
#
_symmetry.space_group_name_H-M   'P 1'
#
loop_
_entity.id
_entity.type
_entity.pdbx_description
1 polymer ?
#
loop_
_entity_poly.entity_id
_entity_poly.type
_entity_poly.pdbx_seq_one_letter_code
_entity_poly.pdbx_strand_id
1 'polypeptide(L)'
;MDKFRIDKKFISTLFWIGISLCLISSMKANILWTPLKYKIGILASLPLTFWLGYILSLLSMIYGIKFDKEIIFFLKATIVFSIFMGIPSLFLKNPYDGDSYLTIRLVDNMVKNAFVNISSTSENVYEQFPFTVLFVGMLKLILGISTDSIGRYFLLLSSGITFLTLYGFMKVLSGEEIFDYKSVSLLTSFGLVWMQYHMVPQSLVLFSIFILIWSILKPKFFPWRVISIIAILVSVTNHPPSTLF
;
A
#
# COMPACT_ATOMS: atom_id res chain seq x y z
N MET A 1 -6.33 33.47 -29.63
CA MET A 1 -5.31 32.73 -28.84
C MET A 1 -5.80 31.32 -28.66
N ASP A 2 -5.37 30.42 -29.53
CA ASP A 2 -5.68 29.00 -29.42
C ASP A 2 -5.02 28.45 -28.16
N LYS A 3 -5.87 28.06 -27.20
CA LYS A 3 -5.48 27.44 -25.95
C LYS A 3 -4.61 26.23 -26.27
N PHE A 4 -3.41 26.17 -25.67
CA PHE A 4 -2.60 24.95 -25.57
C PHE A 4 -3.49 23.80 -25.11
N ARG A 5 -3.96 22.99 -26.07
CA ARG A 5 -4.82 21.85 -25.79
C ARG A 5 -3.89 20.71 -25.42
N ILE A 6 -3.64 20.56 -24.12
CA ILE A 6 -2.87 19.44 -23.60
C ILE A 6 -3.56 18.14 -24.04
N ASP A 7 -2.89 17.35 -24.88
CA ASP A 7 -3.40 16.08 -25.37
C ASP A 7 -3.42 15.04 -24.23
N LYS A 8 -4.47 14.22 -24.14
CA LYS A 8 -4.54 13.07 -23.23
C LYS A 8 -3.37 12.11 -23.45
N LYS A 9 -2.89 11.97 -24.68
CA LYS A 9 -1.68 11.18 -24.99
C LYS A 9 -0.46 11.76 -24.28
N PHE A 10 -0.28 13.08 -24.33
CA PHE A 10 0.82 13.75 -23.65
C PHE A 10 0.80 13.51 -22.14
N ILE A 11 -0.37 13.61 -21.50
CA ILE A 11 -0.51 13.32 -20.05
C ILE A 11 -0.13 11.87 -19.74
N SER A 12 -0.62 10.90 -20.53
CA SER A 12 -0.30 9.48 -20.35
C SER A 12 1.19 9.19 -20.55
N THR A 13 1.80 9.75 -21.61
CA THR A 13 3.22 9.61 -21.88
C THR A 13 4.07 10.19 -20.76
N LEU A 14 3.72 11.38 -20.26
CA LEU A 14 4.40 12.02 -19.14
C LEU A 14 4.36 11.14 -17.88
N PHE A 15 3.20 10.53 -17.59
CA PHE A 15 3.03 9.58 -16.50
C PHE A 15 4.01 8.41 -16.63
N TRP A 16 3.96 7.69 -17.75
CA TRP A 16 4.75 6.47 -17.92
C TRP A 16 6.25 6.74 -17.97
N ILE A 17 6.69 7.84 -18.56
CA ILE A 17 8.09 8.29 -18.48
C ILE A 17 8.48 8.50 -17.02
N GLY A 18 7.63 9.19 -16.24
CA GLY A 18 7.87 9.41 -14.82
C GLY A 18 8.01 8.11 -14.03
N ILE A 19 7.09 7.17 -14.21
CA ILE A 19 7.12 5.84 -13.58
C ILE A 19 8.38 5.07 -13.98
N SER A 20 8.71 5.02 -15.28
CA SER A 20 9.91 4.34 -15.77
C SER A 20 11.18 4.91 -15.17
N LEU A 21 11.29 6.24 -15.03
CA LEU A 21 12.45 6.88 -14.39
C LEU A 21 12.58 6.46 -12.91
N CYS A 22 11.48 6.42 -12.16
CA CYS A 22 11.49 5.94 -10.77
C CYS A 22 12.02 4.50 -10.67
N LEU A 23 11.49 3.59 -11.51
CA LEU A 23 11.86 2.17 -11.49
C LEU A 23 13.30 1.93 -11.96
N ILE A 24 13.72 2.57 -13.06
CA ILE A 24 15.10 2.47 -13.55
C ILE A 24 16.07 3.01 -12.49
N SER A 25 15.70 4.09 -11.82
CA SER A 25 16.50 4.67 -10.74
C SER A 25 16.66 3.70 -9.56
N SER A 26 15.61 2.99 -9.16
CA SER A 26 15.67 2.02 -8.06
C SER A 26 16.44 0.76 -8.42
N MET A 27 16.44 0.33 -9.69
CA MET A 27 17.23 -0.82 -10.13
C MET A 27 18.75 -0.55 -10.09
N LYS A 28 19.15 0.72 -10.26
CA LYS A 28 20.57 1.12 -10.31
C LYS A 28 21.14 1.55 -8.96
N ALA A 29 20.29 1.81 -7.97
CA ALA A 29 20.69 2.35 -6.68
C ALA A 29 20.15 1.47 -5.55
N ASN A 30 21.06 0.97 -4.70
CA ASN A 30 20.71 0.35 -3.43
C ASN A 30 21.21 1.24 -2.31
N ILE A 31 20.31 1.63 -1.40
CA ILE A 31 20.66 2.41 -0.22
C ILE A 31 20.98 1.42 0.90
N LEU A 32 22.27 1.35 1.26
CA LEU A 32 22.74 0.48 2.34
C LEU A 32 22.70 1.20 3.70
N TRP A 33 22.94 2.51 3.69
CA TRP A 33 22.98 3.33 4.89
C TRP A 33 22.61 4.77 4.55
N THR A 34 21.88 5.42 5.47
CA THR A 34 21.57 6.85 5.36
C THR A 34 22.31 7.61 6.45
N PRO A 35 23.12 8.63 6.09
CA PRO A 35 23.80 9.44 7.09
C PRO A 35 22.84 10.10 8.08
N LEU A 36 23.13 9.97 9.38
CA LEU A 36 22.33 10.54 10.47
C LEU A 36 22.20 12.08 10.39
N LYS A 37 23.12 12.75 9.68
CA LYS A 37 23.04 14.19 9.41
C LYS A 37 21.81 14.60 8.57
N TYR A 38 21.23 13.67 7.80
CA TYR A 38 20.05 13.95 6.98
C TYR A 38 18.77 13.76 7.80
N LYS A 39 18.11 14.86 8.15
CA LYS A 39 16.87 14.86 8.94
C LYS A 39 15.69 14.17 8.26
N ILE A 40 15.71 14.05 6.93
CA ILE A 40 14.65 13.42 6.12
C ILE A 40 14.98 11.96 5.74
N GLY A 41 16.03 11.38 6.33
CA GLY A 41 16.35 9.96 6.19
C GLY A 41 16.51 9.51 4.74
N ILE A 42 15.95 8.34 4.41
CA ILE A 42 16.11 7.68 3.10
C ILE A 42 15.76 8.61 1.92
N LEU A 43 14.82 9.54 2.12
CA LEU A 43 14.39 10.50 1.10
C LEU A 43 15.53 11.41 0.61
N ALA A 44 16.45 11.80 1.50
CA ALA A 44 17.64 12.59 1.14
C ALA A 44 18.66 11.78 0.34
N SER A 45 18.59 10.44 0.41
CA SER A 45 19.56 9.54 -0.22
C SER A 45 19.09 9.04 -1.59
N LEU A 46 17.89 9.43 -2.03
CA LEU A 46 17.35 9.01 -3.32
C LEU A 46 18.04 9.72 -4.48
N PRO A 47 18.31 9.02 -5.60
CA PRO A 47 18.89 9.65 -6.77
C PRO A 47 17.97 10.75 -7.33
N LEU A 48 18.57 11.82 -7.87
CA LEU A 48 17.82 12.91 -8.50
C LEU A 48 16.87 12.40 -9.61
N THR A 49 17.27 11.35 -10.33
CA THR A 49 16.45 10.70 -11.37
C THR A 49 15.13 10.14 -10.84
N PHE A 50 15.10 9.63 -9.61
CA PHE A 50 13.85 9.19 -8.96
C PHE A 50 12.92 10.38 -8.74
N TRP A 51 13.43 11.47 -8.17
CA TRP A 51 12.63 12.67 -7.91
C TRP A 51 12.08 13.31 -9.18
N LEU A 52 12.90 13.37 -10.24
CA LEU A 52 12.43 13.82 -11.56
C LEU A 52 11.28 12.94 -12.06
N GLY A 53 11.42 11.62 -11.99
CA GLY A 53 10.37 10.69 -12.39
C GLY A 53 9.07 10.86 -11.58
N TYR A 54 9.23 11.03 -10.26
CA TYR A 54 8.12 11.21 -9.34
C TYR A 54 7.36 12.52 -9.61
N ILE A 55 8.09 13.63 -9.80
CA ILE A 55 7.52 14.94 -10.14
C ILE A 55 6.77 14.89 -11.48
N LEU A 56 7.33 14.24 -12.52
CA LEU A 56 6.64 14.10 -13.80
C LEU A 56 5.33 13.32 -13.66
N SER A 57 5.32 12.27 -12.84
CA SER A 57 4.13 11.48 -12.55
C SER A 57 3.06 12.31 -11.82
N LEU A 58 3.47 13.10 -10.83
CA LEU A 58 2.60 14.03 -10.10
C LEU A 58 2.03 15.13 -11.01
N LEU A 59 2.86 15.73 -11.86
CA LEU A 59 2.40 16.74 -12.83
C LEU A 59 1.36 16.15 -13.79
N SER A 60 1.61 14.94 -14.31
CA SER A 60 0.61 14.21 -15.10
C SER A 60 -0.70 14.03 -14.33
N MET A 61 -0.65 13.68 -13.04
CA MET A 61 -1.86 13.55 -12.24
C MET A 61 -2.59 14.88 -12.05
N ILE A 62 -1.87 15.97 -11.76
CA ILE A 62 -2.45 17.31 -11.61
C ILE A 62 -3.21 17.72 -12.88
N TYR A 63 -2.61 17.50 -14.06
CA TYR A 63 -3.32 17.70 -15.33
C TYR A 63 -4.48 16.71 -15.50
N GLY A 64 -4.28 15.46 -15.09
CA GLY A 64 -5.26 14.38 -15.13
C GLY A 64 -6.54 14.62 -14.33
N ILE A 65 -6.53 15.44 -13.27
CA ILE A 65 -7.72 15.75 -12.45
C ILE A 65 -8.91 16.14 -13.35
N LYS A 66 -8.65 17.03 -14.32
CA LYS A 66 -9.68 17.56 -15.25
C LYS A 66 -9.95 16.68 -16.47
N PHE A 67 -8.95 15.94 -16.96
CA PHE A 67 -9.02 15.30 -18.28
C PHE A 67 -9.12 13.78 -18.25
N ASP A 68 -8.65 13.14 -17.18
CA ASP A 68 -8.66 11.70 -17.05
C ASP A 68 -10.06 11.21 -16.67
N LYS A 69 -10.44 10.09 -17.29
CA LYS A 69 -11.54 9.27 -16.78
C LYS A 69 -11.19 8.85 -15.34
N GLU A 70 -12.21 8.73 -14.51
CA GLU A 70 -12.09 8.33 -13.11
C GLU A 70 -11.10 7.17 -12.89
N ILE A 71 -11.32 6.05 -13.58
CA ILE A 71 -10.50 4.84 -13.46
C ILE A 71 -9.02 5.09 -13.79
N ILE A 72 -8.73 5.97 -14.76
CA ILE A 72 -7.36 6.26 -15.20
C ILE A 72 -6.66 7.11 -14.15
N PHE A 73 -7.32 8.17 -13.68
CA PHE A 73 -6.77 9.03 -12.63
C PHE A 73 -6.45 8.21 -11.38
N PHE A 74 -7.38 7.33 -11.02
CA PHE A 74 -7.27 6.48 -9.85
C PHE A 74 -6.10 5.50 -9.95
N LEU A 75 -5.96 4.79 -11.07
CA LEU A 75 -4.81 3.90 -11.30
C LEU A 75 -3.48 4.67 -11.21
N LYS A 76 -3.42 5.88 -11.78
CA LYS A 76 -2.24 6.73 -11.68
C LYS A 76 -1.93 7.09 -10.22
N ALA A 77 -2.96 7.49 -9.48
CA ALA A 77 -2.83 7.87 -8.07
C ALA A 77 -2.35 6.71 -7.20
N THR A 78 -2.94 5.52 -7.37
CA THR A 78 -2.49 4.31 -6.67
C THR A 78 -1.03 4.01 -6.97
N ILE A 79 -0.63 4.03 -8.24
CA ILE A 79 0.76 3.73 -8.62
C ILE A 79 1.72 4.76 -8.01
N VAL A 80 1.40 6.05 -8.09
CA VAL A 80 2.24 7.13 -7.55
C VAL A 80 2.34 7.02 -6.03
N PHE A 81 1.22 6.79 -5.34
CA PHE A 81 1.19 6.58 -3.90
C PHE A 81 2.01 5.35 -3.49
N SER A 82 1.82 4.22 -4.19
CA SER A 82 2.63 3.02 -4.00
C SER A 82 4.10 3.31 -4.18
N ILE A 83 4.53 3.99 -5.25
CA ILE A 83 5.95 4.30 -5.47
C ILE A 83 6.53 5.12 -4.33
N PHE A 84 5.79 6.12 -3.84
CA PHE A 84 6.26 6.97 -2.74
C PHE A 84 6.36 6.20 -1.43
N MET A 85 5.30 5.51 -1.03
CA MET A 85 5.28 4.75 0.21
C MET A 85 6.21 3.53 0.15
N GLY A 86 6.36 2.95 -1.03
CA GLY A 86 7.25 1.83 -1.34
C GLY A 86 8.70 2.22 -1.62
N ILE A 87 9.11 3.47 -1.37
CA ILE A 87 10.53 3.88 -1.46
C ILE A 87 11.45 2.88 -0.72
N PRO A 88 11.15 2.45 0.53
CA PRO A 88 11.96 1.42 1.18
C PRO A 88 12.00 0.09 0.39
N SER A 89 10.88 -0.37 -0.17
CA SER A 89 10.84 -1.58 -1.02
C SER A 89 11.71 -1.46 -2.25
N LEU A 90 11.74 -0.27 -2.87
CA LEU A 90 12.46 0.00 -4.11
C LEU A 90 13.98 0.10 -3.88
N PHE A 91 14.42 0.71 -2.79
CA PHE A 91 15.83 1.07 -2.58
C PHE A 91 16.56 0.26 -1.50
N LEU A 92 15.84 -0.40 -0.58
CA LEU A 92 16.46 -1.25 0.44
C LEU A 92 16.43 -2.72 0.02
N LYS A 93 17.47 -3.46 0.41
CA LYS A 93 17.58 -4.90 0.09
C LYS A 93 16.69 -5.76 0.98
N ASN A 94 16.45 -5.31 2.21
CA ASN A 94 15.76 -6.07 3.24
C ASN A 94 14.44 -5.38 3.63
N PRO A 95 13.52 -6.07 4.33
CA PRO A 95 12.37 -5.43 4.96
C PRO A 95 12.77 -4.18 5.75
N TYR A 96 12.03 -3.10 5.55
CA TYR A 96 12.31 -1.80 6.15
C TYR A 96 12.13 -1.78 7.67
N ASP A 97 11.11 -2.51 8.14
CA ASP A 97 10.68 -2.46 9.53
C ASP A 97 11.12 -3.71 10.30
N GLY A 98 11.58 -3.51 11.54
CA GLY A 98 11.99 -4.56 12.46
C GLY A 98 10.87 -5.55 12.75
N ASP A 99 9.63 -5.05 12.86
CA ASP A 99 8.47 -5.86 13.20
C ASP A 99 8.15 -6.89 12.11
N SER A 100 8.51 -6.60 10.84
CA SER A 100 8.34 -7.54 9.74
C SER A 100 9.16 -8.82 9.92
N TYR A 101 10.31 -8.76 10.60
CA TYR A 101 11.15 -9.95 10.83
C TYR A 101 10.51 -10.92 11.83
N LEU A 102 9.69 -10.42 12.76
CA LEU A 102 8.91 -11.28 13.66
C LEU A 102 7.90 -12.11 12.85
N THR A 103 7.16 -11.49 11.94
CA THR A 103 6.26 -12.19 11.03
C THR A 103 7.00 -13.15 10.10
N ILE A 104 8.16 -12.75 9.55
CA ILE A 104 9.00 -13.62 8.71
C ILE A 104 9.36 -14.92 9.44
N ARG A 105 9.87 -14.80 10.66
CA ARG A 105 10.25 -15.95 11.49
C ARG A 105 9.06 -16.89 11.72
N LEU A 106 7.87 -16.35 12.02
CA LEU A 106 6.68 -17.15 12.24
C LEU A 106 6.23 -17.88 10.96
N VAL A 107 6.25 -17.20 9.83
CA VAL A 107 5.90 -17.80 8.53
C VAL A 107 6.87 -18.90 8.15
N ASP A 108 8.18 -18.67 8.30
CA ASP A 108 9.19 -19.67 7.97
C ASP A 108 9.10 -20.91 8.87
N ASN A 109 8.84 -20.70 10.16
CA ASN A 109 8.59 -21.78 11.11
C ASN A 109 7.33 -22.58 10.72
N MET A 110 6.25 -21.87 10.39
CA MET A 110 5.00 -22.49 9.95
C MET A 110 5.17 -23.29 8.67
N VAL A 111 5.82 -22.75 7.64
CA VAL A 111 6.04 -23.46 6.37
C VAL A 111 6.93 -24.68 6.57
N LYS A 112 7.95 -24.60 7.44
CA LYS A 112 8.84 -25.73 7.74
C LYS A 112 8.13 -26.86 8.49
N ASN A 113 7.27 -26.52 9.45
CA ASN A 113 6.66 -27.48 10.37
C ASN A 113 5.19 -27.79 10.06
N ALA A 114 4.62 -27.18 9.02
CA ALA A 114 3.20 -27.24 8.67
C ALA A 114 2.25 -26.88 9.83
N PHE A 115 2.70 -26.02 10.75
CA PHE A 115 1.95 -25.70 11.96
C PHE A 115 2.16 -24.23 12.39
N VAL A 116 1.07 -23.53 12.70
CA VAL A 116 1.16 -22.19 13.30
C VAL A 116 1.29 -22.37 14.80
N ASN A 117 2.46 -22.05 15.36
CA ASN A 117 2.64 -22.05 16.80
C ASN A 117 1.94 -20.82 17.39
N ILE A 118 0.73 -21.00 17.91
CA ILE A 118 -0.07 -19.96 18.55
C ILE A 118 0.17 -20.04 20.04
N SER A 119 0.70 -18.99 20.63
CA SER A 119 0.87 -18.87 22.07
C SER A 119 0.41 -17.49 22.53
N SER A 120 -0.46 -17.47 23.55
CA SER A 120 -0.91 -16.24 24.22
C SER A 120 0.07 -15.76 25.30
N THR A 121 1.08 -16.57 25.64
CA THR A 121 2.11 -16.27 26.65
C THR A 121 3.50 -16.11 26.03
N SER A 122 3.57 -16.12 24.70
CA SER A 122 4.80 -15.94 23.94
C SER A 122 5.38 -14.55 24.12
N GLU A 123 6.71 -14.45 24.19
CA GLU A 123 7.44 -13.17 24.13
C GLU A 123 7.22 -12.46 22.78
N ASN A 124 6.89 -13.20 21.72
CA ASN A 124 6.50 -12.65 20.43
C ASN A 124 5.00 -12.38 20.38
N VAL A 125 4.64 -11.09 20.47
CA VAL A 125 3.26 -10.59 20.47
C VAL A 125 2.48 -10.96 19.21
N TYR A 126 3.13 -11.35 18.10
CA TYR A 126 2.43 -11.73 16.87
C TYR A 126 2.02 -13.21 16.79
N GLU A 127 2.44 -14.06 17.73
CA GLU A 127 2.03 -15.47 17.77
C GLU A 127 0.53 -15.64 18.04
N GLN A 128 -0.12 -14.64 18.63
CA GLN A 128 -1.56 -14.63 18.87
C GLN A 128 -2.40 -14.24 17.64
N PHE A 129 -1.76 -13.92 16.50
CA PHE A 129 -2.40 -13.40 15.29
C PHE A 129 -2.16 -14.32 14.07
N PRO A 130 -2.82 -15.49 14.00
CA PRO A 130 -2.49 -16.54 13.05
C PRO A 130 -2.79 -16.18 11.60
N PHE A 131 -3.75 -15.28 11.34
CA PHE A 131 -4.19 -14.98 9.97
C PHE A 131 -3.07 -14.38 9.11
N THR A 132 -2.29 -13.43 9.63
CA THR A 132 -1.15 -12.87 8.89
C THR A 132 -0.14 -13.94 8.51
N VAL A 133 0.18 -14.82 9.46
CA VAL A 133 1.15 -15.90 9.25
C VAL A 133 0.66 -16.85 8.16
N LEU A 134 -0.61 -17.24 8.20
CA LEU A 134 -1.24 -18.08 7.19
C LEU A 134 -1.26 -17.40 5.82
N PHE A 135 -1.72 -16.15 5.75
CA PHE A 135 -1.83 -15.39 4.51
C PHE A 135 -0.47 -15.22 3.83
N VAL A 136 0.55 -14.76 4.56
CA VAL A 136 1.90 -14.57 4.03
C VAL A 136 2.54 -15.92 3.68
N GLY A 137 2.31 -16.97 4.48
CA GLY A 137 2.77 -18.32 4.17
C GLY A 137 2.16 -18.88 2.89
N MET A 138 0.86 -18.66 2.65
CA MET A 138 0.22 -19.00 1.38
C MET A 138 0.83 -18.23 0.20
N LEU A 139 1.09 -16.92 0.35
CA LEU A 139 1.77 -16.14 -0.68
C LEU A 139 3.15 -16.71 -1.00
N LYS A 140 3.93 -17.10 0.02
CA LYS A 140 5.22 -17.77 -0.18
C LYS A 140 5.09 -19.06 -0.98
N LEU A 141 4.13 -19.91 -0.62
CA LEU A 141 3.92 -21.19 -1.30
C LEU A 141 3.46 -21.02 -2.75
N ILE A 142 2.58 -20.04 -3.02
CA ILE A 142 2.05 -19.76 -4.36
C ILE A 142 3.09 -19.09 -5.26
N LEU A 143 3.78 -18.06 -4.74
CA LEU A 143 4.73 -17.26 -5.53
C LEU A 143 6.11 -17.91 -5.64
N GLY A 144 6.45 -18.84 -4.73
CA GLY A 144 7.75 -19.50 -4.72
C GLY A 144 8.93 -18.57 -4.37
N ILE A 145 8.67 -17.45 -3.70
CA ILE A 145 9.68 -16.45 -3.31
C ILE A 145 9.95 -16.46 -1.80
N SER A 146 11.10 -15.93 -1.38
CA SER A 146 11.44 -15.87 0.04
C SER A 146 10.51 -14.94 0.82
N THR A 147 10.30 -15.24 2.10
CA THR A 147 9.48 -14.41 2.99
C THR A 147 10.08 -13.01 3.17
N ASP A 148 11.41 -12.87 3.16
CA ASP A 148 12.09 -11.57 3.11
C ASP A 148 11.72 -10.77 1.87
N SER A 149 11.61 -11.42 0.70
CA SER A 149 11.20 -10.75 -0.53
C SER A 149 9.76 -10.28 -0.44
N ILE A 150 8.87 -11.10 0.14
CA ILE A 150 7.49 -10.68 0.40
C ILE A 150 7.49 -9.48 1.35
N GLY A 151 8.18 -9.56 2.49
CA GLY A 151 8.27 -8.48 3.47
C GLY A 151 8.83 -7.18 2.89
N ARG A 152 9.83 -7.28 2.00
CA ARG A 152 10.38 -6.14 1.27
C ARG A 152 9.33 -5.46 0.41
N TYR A 153 8.60 -6.20 -0.41
CA TYR A 153 7.62 -5.64 -1.36
C TYR A 153 6.23 -5.43 -0.75
N PHE A 154 6.00 -5.92 0.47
CA PHE A 154 4.73 -5.82 1.16
C PHE A 154 4.29 -4.35 1.26
N LEU A 155 5.19 -3.45 1.67
CA LEU A 155 4.95 -2.01 1.80
C LEU A 155 4.45 -1.34 0.50
N LEU A 156 5.02 -1.72 -0.64
CA LEU A 156 4.65 -1.21 -1.96
C LEU A 156 3.24 -1.65 -2.37
N LEU A 157 2.92 -2.92 -2.11
CA LEU A 157 1.62 -3.51 -2.44
C LEU A 157 0.52 -3.04 -1.48
N SER A 158 0.84 -3.04 -0.18
CA SER A 158 -0.03 -2.70 0.92
C SER A 158 -0.52 -1.25 0.79
N SER A 159 0.40 -0.31 0.59
CA SER A 159 0.06 1.11 0.36
C SER A 159 -0.86 1.31 -0.85
N GLY A 160 -0.63 0.59 -1.95
CA GLY A 160 -1.47 0.65 -3.14
C GLY A 160 -2.89 0.19 -2.86
N ILE A 161 -3.04 -0.98 -2.23
CA ILE A 161 -4.36 -1.52 -1.85
C ILE A 161 -5.06 -0.56 -0.88
N THR A 162 -4.36 -0.03 0.12
CA THR A 162 -4.96 0.94 1.05
C THR A 162 -5.45 2.19 0.32
N PHE A 163 -4.67 2.72 -0.62
CA PHE A 163 -5.11 3.84 -1.42
C PHE A 163 -6.37 3.50 -2.22
N LEU A 164 -6.42 2.30 -2.82
CA LEU A 164 -7.58 1.85 -3.58
C LEU A 164 -8.85 1.81 -2.69
N THR A 165 -8.71 1.27 -1.49
CA THR A 165 -9.83 1.13 -0.57
C THR A 165 -10.25 2.47 0.05
N LEU A 166 -9.29 3.34 0.39
CA LEU A 166 -9.55 4.69 0.89
C LEU A 166 -10.33 5.51 -0.15
N TYR A 167 -9.92 5.44 -1.42
CA TYR A 167 -10.64 6.09 -2.49
C TYR A 167 -12.09 5.60 -2.60
N GLY A 168 -12.30 4.28 -2.56
CA GLY A 168 -13.63 3.69 -2.57
C GLY A 168 -14.50 4.20 -1.43
N PHE A 169 -13.90 4.36 -0.25
CA PHE A 169 -14.53 4.95 0.92
C PHE A 169 -14.85 6.44 0.73
N MET A 170 -13.88 7.26 0.31
CA MET A 170 -14.09 8.70 0.11
C MET A 170 -15.14 8.98 -0.96
N LYS A 171 -15.15 8.20 -2.05
CA LYS A 171 -16.19 8.29 -3.08
C LYS A 171 -17.60 8.09 -2.52
N VAL A 172 -17.74 7.20 -1.54
CA VAL A 172 -19.04 6.96 -0.91
C VAL A 172 -19.40 8.06 0.08
N LEU A 173 -18.43 8.54 0.87
CA LEU A 173 -18.67 9.59 1.86
C LEU A 173 -18.96 10.96 1.24
N SER A 174 -18.24 11.34 0.18
CA SER A 174 -18.36 12.69 -0.41
C SER A 174 -19.70 12.94 -1.11
N GLY A 175 -20.53 11.90 -1.31
CA GLY A 175 -21.70 11.98 -2.18
C GLY A 175 -21.32 12.39 -3.62
N GLU A 176 -22.30 12.76 -4.43
CA GLU A 176 -22.03 13.27 -5.79
C GLU A 176 -21.65 14.77 -5.82
N GLU A 177 -21.81 15.52 -4.73
CA GLU A 177 -21.92 16.99 -4.84
C GLU A 177 -20.97 17.84 -3.97
N ILE A 178 -20.31 17.31 -2.94
CA ILE A 178 -19.67 18.20 -1.93
C ILE A 178 -18.17 18.45 -2.23
N PHE A 179 -17.43 17.46 -2.75
CA PHE A 179 -16.02 17.61 -3.13
C PHE A 179 -15.62 16.69 -4.29
N ASP A 180 -14.67 17.12 -5.13
CA ASP A 180 -14.01 16.25 -6.10
C ASP A 180 -13.24 15.16 -5.34
N TYR A 181 -13.84 13.97 -5.25
CA TYR A 181 -13.29 12.82 -4.52
C TYR A 181 -11.86 12.47 -4.98
N LYS A 182 -11.46 12.84 -6.22
CA LYS A 182 -10.09 12.69 -6.72
C LYS A 182 -9.09 13.50 -5.89
N SER A 183 -9.45 14.74 -5.60
CA SER A 183 -8.65 15.69 -4.82
C SER A 183 -8.64 15.32 -3.34
N VAL A 184 -9.79 14.91 -2.80
CA VAL A 184 -9.90 14.50 -1.40
C VAL A 184 -9.10 13.22 -1.12
N SER A 185 -9.20 12.22 -1.99
CA SER A 185 -8.45 10.96 -1.83
C SER A 185 -6.93 11.19 -1.84
N LEU A 186 -6.45 12.12 -2.68
CA LEU A 186 -5.05 12.53 -2.69
C LEU A 186 -4.63 13.15 -1.36
N LEU A 187 -5.39 14.12 -0.85
CA LEU A 187 -5.05 14.80 0.40
C LEU A 187 -5.10 13.85 1.61
N THR A 188 -6.14 13.01 1.70
CA THR A 188 -6.29 12.05 2.79
C THR A 188 -5.21 10.98 2.76
N SER A 189 -4.69 10.61 1.58
CA SER A 189 -3.64 9.60 1.47
C SER A 189 -2.33 10.00 2.15
N PHE A 190 -1.97 11.29 2.18
CA PHE A 190 -0.79 11.78 2.89
C PHE A 190 -0.96 11.80 4.41
N GLY A 191 -2.19 11.83 4.93
CA GLY A 191 -2.46 11.63 6.36
C GLY A 191 -2.19 10.18 6.81
N LEU A 192 -2.12 9.24 5.87
CA LEU A 192 -1.90 7.83 6.16
C LEU A 192 -0.43 7.44 6.34
N VAL A 193 0.52 8.37 6.26
CA VAL A 193 1.95 8.09 6.50
C VAL A 193 2.25 7.50 7.88
N TRP A 194 1.29 7.59 8.80
CA TRP A 194 1.33 7.02 10.15
C TRP A 194 0.79 5.58 10.21
N MET A 195 0.31 5.02 9.10
CA MET A 195 -0.17 3.64 9.05
C MET A 195 1.00 2.66 8.89
N GLN A 196 0.97 1.59 9.69
CA GLN A 196 1.94 0.49 9.65
C GLN A 196 1.69 -0.37 8.40
N TYR A 197 2.25 0.05 7.27
CA TYR A 197 2.12 -0.64 5.98
C TYR A 197 3.08 -1.80 5.77
N HIS A 198 4.02 -1.99 6.71
CA HIS A 198 4.98 -3.10 6.67
C HIS A 198 4.28 -4.43 7.01
N MET A 199 5.00 -5.54 6.88
CA MET A 199 4.40 -6.88 6.95
C MET A 199 4.12 -7.32 8.39
N VAL A 200 3.06 -6.77 8.98
CA VAL A 200 2.57 -7.07 10.33
C VAL A 200 1.05 -7.22 10.36
N PRO A 201 0.47 -7.79 11.43
CA PRO A 201 -0.98 -8.00 11.49
C PRO A 201 -1.83 -6.73 11.39
N GLN A 202 -1.38 -5.61 11.94
CA GLN A 202 -2.09 -4.33 11.87
C GLN A 202 -2.31 -3.87 10.42
N SER A 203 -1.32 -4.09 9.54
CA SER A 203 -1.37 -3.70 8.13
C SER A 203 -2.52 -4.38 7.38
N LEU A 204 -2.71 -5.68 7.63
CA LEU A 204 -3.74 -6.48 6.97
C LEU A 204 -5.14 -6.16 7.49
N VAL A 205 -5.26 -5.76 8.77
CA VAL A 205 -6.53 -5.29 9.35
C VAL A 205 -7.01 -3.99 8.70
N LEU A 206 -6.09 -3.08 8.36
CA LEU A 206 -6.46 -1.85 7.65
C LEU A 206 -7.19 -2.17 6.33
N PHE A 207 -6.74 -3.18 5.58
CA PHE A 207 -7.44 -3.60 4.36
C PHE A 207 -8.84 -4.11 4.63
N SER A 208 -8.97 -5.02 5.59
CA SER A 208 -10.27 -5.62 5.88
C SER A 208 -11.24 -4.59 6.46
N ILE A 209 -10.78 -3.63 7.25
CA ILE A 209 -11.59 -2.50 7.73
C ILE A 209 -12.07 -1.64 6.57
N PHE A 210 -11.20 -1.24 5.64
CA PHE A 210 -11.66 -0.41 4.52
C PHE A 210 -12.60 -1.17 3.58
N ILE A 211 -12.38 -2.47 3.35
CA ILE A 211 -13.30 -3.33 2.61
C ILE A 211 -14.65 -3.42 3.34
N LEU A 212 -14.64 -3.60 4.66
CA LEU A 212 -15.84 -3.66 5.49
C LEU A 212 -16.64 -2.37 5.43
N ILE A 213 -15.97 -1.24 5.59
CA ILE A 213 -16.62 0.07 5.47
C ILE A 213 -17.22 0.22 4.07
N TRP A 214 -16.46 -0.13 3.03
CA TRP A 214 -16.96 -0.06 1.66
C TRP A 214 -18.16 -0.97 1.41
N SER A 215 -18.17 -2.19 1.96
CA SER A 215 -19.24 -3.16 1.77
C SER A 215 -20.51 -2.80 2.55
N ILE A 216 -20.39 -2.19 3.75
CA ILE A 216 -21.52 -1.72 4.55
C ILE A 216 -22.28 -0.60 3.83
N LEU A 217 -21.57 0.26 3.11
CA LEU A 217 -22.16 1.41 2.43
C LEU A 217 -22.80 1.06 1.07
N LYS A 218 -22.69 -0.19 0.61
CA LYS A 218 -23.37 -0.66 -0.61
C LYS A 218 -24.79 -1.14 -0.30
N PRO A 219 -25.71 -1.13 -1.28
CA PRO A 219 -27.07 -1.60 -1.06
C PRO A 219 -27.04 -3.05 -0.55
N LYS A 220 -28.02 -3.43 0.29
CA LYS A 220 -28.08 -4.69 1.06
C LYS A 220 -28.29 -5.95 0.20
N PHE A 221 -27.56 -6.11 -0.88
CA PHE A 221 -27.49 -7.31 -1.70
C PHE A 221 -26.66 -8.40 -1.01
N PHE A 222 -27.01 -9.65 -1.29
CA PHE A 222 -26.39 -10.83 -0.67
C PHE A 222 -24.85 -10.86 -0.77
N PRO A 223 -24.20 -10.54 -1.92
CA PRO A 223 -22.74 -10.61 -2.03
C PRO A 223 -22.01 -9.66 -1.07
N TRP A 224 -22.53 -8.44 -0.88
CA TRP A 224 -21.90 -7.47 0.03
C TRP A 224 -22.00 -7.88 1.49
N ARG A 225 -23.06 -8.60 1.89
CA ARG A 225 -23.17 -9.16 3.24
C ARG A 225 -22.11 -10.24 3.48
N VAL A 226 -21.89 -11.12 2.50
CA VAL A 226 -20.83 -12.14 2.57
C VAL A 226 -19.45 -11.48 2.67
N ILE A 227 -19.18 -10.46 1.85
CA ILE A 227 -17.92 -9.70 1.91
C ILE A 227 -17.73 -9.05 3.28
N SER A 228 -18.76 -8.43 3.86
CA SER A 228 -18.69 -7.86 5.21
C SER A 228 -18.37 -8.91 6.27
N ILE A 229 -19.02 -10.08 6.22
CA ILE A 229 -18.76 -11.17 7.17
C ILE A 229 -17.30 -11.64 7.07
N ILE A 230 -16.81 -11.86 5.84
CA ILE A 230 -15.42 -12.26 5.60
C ILE A 230 -14.47 -11.16 6.12
N ALA A 231 -14.74 -9.89 5.83
CA ALA A 231 -13.91 -8.79 6.27
C ALA A 231 -13.86 -8.66 7.80
N ILE A 232 -14.97 -8.87 8.51
CA ILE A 232 -15.00 -8.92 9.98
C ILE A 232 -14.16 -10.10 10.49
N LEU A 233 -14.36 -11.30 9.95
CA LEU A 233 -13.63 -12.49 10.37
C LEU A 233 -12.12 -12.32 10.17
N VAL A 234 -11.72 -11.79 9.01
CA VAL A 234 -10.32 -11.44 8.73
C VAL A 234 -9.81 -10.42 9.74
N SER A 235 -10.54 -9.33 9.99
CA SER A 235 -10.11 -8.29 10.94
C SER A 235 -9.88 -8.87 12.34
N VAL A 236 -10.86 -9.61 12.86
CA VAL A 236 -10.83 -10.19 14.21
C VAL A 236 -9.76 -11.26 14.36
N THR A 237 -9.57 -12.13 13.37
CA THR A 237 -8.54 -13.20 13.45
C THR A 237 -7.12 -12.68 13.21
N ASN A 238 -7.01 -11.49 12.63
CA ASN A 238 -5.75 -10.92 12.24
C ASN A 238 -5.20 -9.92 13.26
N HIS A 239 -6.00 -8.97 13.75
CA HIS A 239 -5.60 -8.10 14.85
C HIS A 239 -6.84 -7.58 15.60
N PRO A 240 -7.39 -8.37 16.55
CA PRO A 240 -8.58 -7.99 17.32
C PRO A 240 -8.52 -6.60 17.95
N PRO A 241 -7.39 -6.13 18.54
CA PRO A 241 -7.33 -4.80 19.13
C PRO A 241 -7.65 -3.68 18.12
N SER A 242 -7.08 -3.74 16.91
CA SER A 242 -7.38 -2.74 15.85
C SER A 242 -8.76 -2.89 15.23
N THR A 243 -9.46 -3.99 15.51
CA THR A 243 -10.83 -4.20 15.04
C THR A 243 -11.85 -3.64 16.03
N LEU A 244 -11.51 -3.64 17.33
CA LEU A 244 -12.38 -3.22 18.43
C LEU A 244 -12.23 -1.75 18.81
N PHE A 245 -11.06 -1.15 18.54
CA PHE A 245 -10.70 0.23 18.85
C PHE A 245 -10.28 0.98 17.58
#